data_AF-A0A7V4F1Y4-F1
#
_entry.id   AF-A0A7V4F1Y4-F1
#
_cell.length_a   1.000
_cell.length_b   1.000
_cell.length_c   1.000
_cell.angle_alpha   90.00
_cell.angle_beta   90.00
_cell.angle_gamma   90.00
#
_symmetry.space_group_name_H-M   'P 1'
#
loop_
_entity.id
_entity.type
_entity.pdbx_description
1 polymer ?
#
loop_
_entity_poly.entity_id
_entity_poly.type
_entity_poly.pdbx_seq_one_letter_code
_entity_poly.pdbx_strand_id
1 'polypeptide(L)'
;MNNQRLYSLDALRGFDMLWIMGGAEFIMALHKWLNTSFTSALATQMEHVPWHGFHFYDIIFPLFLFLAGVSFPFSYQKRMQQGQRRQQIVGHIVKRMVVLVLLGMLYNGFLSFEWPARYASVLGRIGIAYGLAALMAVYWPKNIQYAVFGSILLLYWAV
;
A
#
# COMPACT_ATOMS: atom_id res chain seq x y z
N MET A 1 -5.57 27.45 -11.48
CA MET A 1 -4.40 26.54 -11.58
C MET A 1 -4.93 25.16 -11.93
N ASN A 2 -4.44 24.58 -13.03
CA ASN A 2 -5.04 23.39 -13.65
C ASN A 2 -5.17 22.21 -12.67
N ASN A 3 -6.38 21.69 -12.56
CA ASN A 3 -6.76 20.55 -11.72
C ASN A 3 -6.28 19.23 -12.37
N GLN A 4 -5.02 19.18 -12.81
CA GLN A 4 -4.48 18.03 -13.53
C GLN A 4 -4.29 16.87 -12.56
N ARG A 5 -5.10 15.83 -12.74
CA ARG A 5 -4.86 14.52 -12.15
C ARG A 5 -3.52 13.99 -12.70
N LEU A 6 -2.71 13.40 -11.82
CA LEU A 6 -1.47 12.76 -12.22
C LEU A 6 -1.81 11.42 -12.89
N TYR A 7 -1.96 11.42 -14.21
CA TYR A 7 -2.30 10.22 -14.98
C TYR A 7 -1.29 9.09 -14.80
N SER A 8 0.00 9.42 -14.68
CA SER A 8 1.04 8.43 -14.40
C SER A 8 0.82 7.70 -13.08
N LEU A 9 0.39 8.42 -12.04
CA LEU A 9 0.12 7.86 -10.72
C LEU A 9 -1.12 6.97 -10.73
N ASP A 10 -2.17 7.39 -11.43
CA ASP A 10 -3.40 6.61 -11.56
C ASP A 10 -3.16 5.35 -12.42
N ALA A 11 -2.39 5.44 -13.50
CA ALA A 11 -2.01 4.31 -14.35
C ALA A 11 -1.16 3.28 -13.60
N LEU A 12 -0.16 3.75 -12.84
CA LEU A 12 0.73 2.86 -12.07
C LEU A 12 -0.03 2.14 -10.94
N ARG A 13 -0.98 2.81 -10.27
CA ARG A 13 -1.87 2.13 -9.31
C ARG A 13 -2.76 1.09 -9.97
N GLY A 14 -3.31 1.41 -11.14
CA GLY A 14 -4.15 0.47 -11.90
C GLY A 14 -3.36 -0.78 -12.29
N PHE A 15 -2.09 -0.59 -12.68
CA PHE A 15 -1.15 -1.67 -12.93
C PHE A 15 -0.94 -2.55 -11.69
N ASP A 16 -0.63 -1.96 -10.53
CA ASP A 16 -0.48 -2.71 -9.28
C ASP A 16 -1.75 -3.49 -8.90
N MET A 17 -2.91 -2.84 -8.99
CA MET A 17 -4.20 -3.46 -8.69
C MET A 17 -4.50 -4.65 -9.60
N LEU A 18 -4.11 -4.58 -10.88
CA LEU A 18 -4.26 -5.69 -11.83
C LEU A 18 -3.46 -6.91 -11.39
N TRP A 19 -2.22 -6.72 -10.95
CA TRP A 19 -1.38 -7.83 -10.48
C TRP A 19 -1.88 -8.42 -9.16
N ILE A 20 -2.26 -7.57 -8.20
CA ILE A 20 -2.79 -8.00 -6.89
C ILE A 20 -4.10 -8.79 -7.04
N MET A 21 -4.96 -8.43 -8.01
CA MET A 21 -6.27 -9.06 -8.18
C MET A 21 -6.20 -10.45 -8.81
N GLY A 22 -5.11 -10.81 -9.49
CA GLY A 22 -4.99 -12.10 -10.17
C GLY A 22 -4.19 -12.09 -11.47
N GLY A 23 -3.50 -10.99 -11.82
CA GLY A 23 -2.65 -10.94 -13.01
C GLY A 23 -1.57 -12.04 -13.05
N ALA A 24 -1.01 -12.40 -11.89
CA ALA A 24 -0.08 -13.52 -11.76
C ALA A 24 -0.75 -14.87 -12.08
N GLU A 25 -1.95 -15.10 -11.54
CA GLU A 25 -2.72 -16.34 -11.78
C GLU A 25 -3.08 -16.50 -13.26
N PHE A 26 -3.41 -15.41 -13.93
CA PHE A 26 -3.65 -15.40 -15.37
C PHE A 26 -2.43 -15.86 -16.16
N ILE A 27 -1.23 -15.36 -15.84
CA ILE A 27 0.01 -15.78 -16.52
C ILE A 27 0.35 -17.24 -16.22
N MET A 28 0.15 -17.69 -14.97
CA MET A 28 0.35 -19.09 -14.61
C MET A 28 -0.62 -20.02 -15.37
N ALA A 29 -1.88 -19.61 -15.54
CA ALA A 29 -2.86 -20.34 -16.35
C ALA A 29 -2.47 -20.37 -17.83
N LEU A 30 -1.96 -19.25 -18.36
CA LEU A 30 -1.47 -19.16 -19.74
C LEU A 30 -0.27 -20.09 -19.98
N HIS A 31 0.66 -20.17 -19.03
CA HIS A 31 1.80 -21.08 -19.11
C HIS A 31 1.35 -22.55 -19.18
N LYS A 32 0.37 -22.95 -18.37
CA LYS A 32 -0.22 -24.30 -18.42
C LYS A 32 -0.84 -24.64 -19.77
N TRP A 33 -1.34 -23.63 -20.51
CA TRP A 33 -1.97 -23.84 -21.81
C TRP A 33 -0.98 -23.86 -22.98
N LEU A 34 -0.03 -22.92 -23.06
CA LEU A 34 0.94 -22.86 -24.18
C LEU A 34 2.16 -23.77 -23.99
N ASN A 35 2.60 -23.98 -22.75
CA ASN A 35 3.80 -24.75 -22.40
C ASN A 35 5.06 -24.41 -23.23
N THR A 36 5.35 -23.12 -23.42
CA THR A 36 6.55 -22.64 -24.14
C THR A 36 7.61 -22.11 -23.19
N SER A 37 8.88 -22.12 -23.63
CA SER A 37 10.03 -21.57 -22.88
C SER A 37 9.80 -20.11 -22.43
N PHE A 38 9.22 -19.28 -23.30
CA PHE A 38 8.88 -17.89 -22.96
C PHE A 38 7.83 -17.79 -21.83
N THR A 39 6.77 -18.59 -21.91
CA THR A 39 5.73 -18.59 -20.85
C THR A 39 6.22 -19.15 -19.52
N SER A 40 7.17 -20.09 -19.55
CA SER A 40 7.82 -20.62 -18.36
C SER A 40 8.64 -19.54 -17.67
N ALA A 41 9.46 -18.78 -18.41
CA ALA A 41 10.21 -17.65 -17.88
C ALA A 41 9.31 -16.55 -17.29
N LEU A 42 8.17 -16.26 -17.93
CA LEU A 42 7.17 -15.34 -17.38
C LEU A 42 6.52 -15.86 -16.10
N ALA A 43 6.16 -17.14 -16.04
CA ALA A 43 5.55 -17.75 -14.87
C ALA A 43 6.51 -17.70 -13.66
N THR A 44 7.80 -17.98 -13.85
CA THR A 44 8.80 -17.85 -12.78
C THR A 44 8.84 -16.44 -12.19
N GLN A 45 8.66 -15.40 -13.01
CA GLN A 45 8.61 -14.01 -12.52
C GLN A 45 7.34 -13.67 -11.72
N MET A 46 6.31 -14.51 -11.80
CA MET A 46 5.04 -14.35 -11.06
C MET A 46 5.06 -15.05 -9.70
N GLU A 47 6.12 -15.79 -9.38
CA GLU A 47 6.32 -16.46 -8.10
C GLU A 47 7.23 -15.63 -7.19
N HIS A 48 7.12 -15.87 -5.88
CA HIS A 48 7.98 -15.23 -4.89
C HIS A 48 9.28 -16.02 -4.72
N VAL A 49 10.40 -15.32 -4.65
CA VAL A 49 11.67 -15.95 -4.27
C VAL A 49 11.64 -16.28 -2.78
N PRO A 50 12.08 -17.48 -2.33
CA PRO A 50 12.01 -17.86 -0.92
C PRO A 50 12.86 -16.99 0.02
N TRP A 51 14.01 -16.48 -0.44
CA TRP A 51 14.93 -15.74 0.43
C TRP A 51 15.92 -14.82 -0.32
N HIS A 52 16.69 -15.36 -1.27
CA HIS A 52 17.72 -14.61 -2.00
C HIS A 52 17.45 -14.61 -3.49
N GLY A 53 17.21 -13.42 -4.03
CA GLY A 53 16.87 -13.19 -5.42
C GLY A 53 15.81 -12.10 -5.52
N PHE A 54 15.32 -11.91 -6.73
CA PHE A 54 14.34 -10.88 -7.02
C PHE A 54 13.50 -11.31 -8.21
N HIS A 55 12.19 -11.37 -8.01
CA HIS A 55 11.23 -11.56 -9.09
C HIS A 55 10.33 -10.34 -9.22
N PHE A 56 9.78 -10.16 -10.42
CA PHE A 56 8.88 -9.04 -10.72
C PHE A 56 7.73 -8.93 -9.70
N TYR A 57 7.16 -10.06 -9.29
CA TYR A 57 6.03 -10.07 -8.36
C TYR A 57 6.37 -9.53 -6.96
N ASP A 58 7.64 -9.61 -6.55
CA ASP A 58 8.12 -9.08 -5.27
C ASP A 58 8.05 -7.54 -5.19
N ILE A 59 8.02 -6.85 -6.34
CA ILE A 59 7.98 -5.38 -6.44
C ILE A 59 6.59 -4.82 -6.17
N ILE A 60 5.55 -5.59 -6.49
CA ILE A 60 4.16 -5.10 -6.52
C ILE A 60 3.74 -4.56 -5.16
N PHE A 61 4.07 -5.25 -4.07
CA PHE A 61 3.67 -4.82 -2.73
C PHE A 61 4.44 -3.57 -2.23
N PRO A 62 5.78 -3.50 -2.31
CA PRO A 62 6.53 -2.27 -2.03
C PRO A 62 6.07 -1.08 -2.87
N LEU A 63 5.80 -1.29 -4.17
CA LEU A 63 5.33 -0.26 -5.08
C LEU A 63 3.95 0.26 -4.65
N PHE A 64 3.02 -0.64 -4.36
CA PHE A 64 1.69 -0.28 -3.86
C PHE A 64 1.77 0.59 -2.58
N LEU A 65 2.62 0.21 -1.63
CA LEU A 65 2.80 0.96 -0.38
C LEU A 65 3.40 2.35 -0.63
N PHE A 66 4.38 2.45 -1.54
CA PHE A 66 4.96 3.71 -1.97
C PHE A 66 3.92 4.62 -2.63
N LEU A 67 3.13 4.11 -3.57
CA LEU A 67 2.08 4.88 -4.26
C LEU A 67 0.98 5.34 -3.30
N ALA A 68 0.64 4.51 -2.31
CA ALA A 68 -0.30 4.86 -1.26
C ALA A 68 0.23 6.04 -0.42
N GLY A 69 1.51 6.04 -0.06
CA GLY A 69 2.15 7.14 0.67
C GLY A 69 2.26 8.42 -0.14
N VAL A 70 2.85 8.35 -1.34
CA VAL A 70 3.08 9.51 -2.23
C VAL A 70 1.76 10.17 -2.66
N SER A 71 0.65 9.43 -2.68
CA SER A 71 -0.68 9.98 -2.97
C SER A 71 -1.11 11.10 -2.03
N PHE A 72 -0.68 11.03 -0.76
CA PHE A 72 -1.26 11.83 0.30
C PHE A 72 -0.88 13.31 0.20
N PRO A 73 0.40 13.71 0.06
CA PRO A 73 0.78 15.11 -0.10
C PRO A 73 0.06 15.83 -1.25
N PHE A 74 -0.08 15.16 -2.40
CA PHE A 74 -0.80 15.71 -3.55
C PHE A 74 -2.29 15.92 -3.25
N SER A 75 -2.96 14.93 -2.63
CA SER A 75 -4.36 15.06 -2.23
C SER A 75 -4.55 16.14 -1.15
N TYR A 76 -3.62 16.21 -0.19
CA TYR A 76 -3.62 17.18 0.89
C TYR A 76 -3.50 18.61 0.37
N GLN A 77 -2.49 18.89 -0.45
CA GLN A 77 -2.27 20.21 -1.04
C GLN A 77 -3.46 20.66 -1.89
N LYS A 78 -4.04 19.74 -2.67
CA LYS A 78 -5.26 20.00 -3.45
C LYS A 78 -6.44 20.39 -2.56
N ARG A 79 -6.69 19.65 -1.48
CA ARG A 79 -7.79 19.95 -0.53
C ARG A 79 -7.58 21.28 0.19
N MET A 80 -6.33 21.61 0.55
CA MET A 80 -6.00 22.91 1.12
C MET A 80 -6.26 24.05 0.13
N GLN A 81 -5.86 23.91 -1.14
CA GLN A 81 -6.14 24.90 -2.19
C GLN A 81 -7.64 25.10 -2.44
N GLN A 82 -8.45 24.06 -2.21
CA GLN A 82 -9.90 24.12 -2.29
C GLN A 82 -10.55 24.75 -1.04
N GLY A 83 -9.77 25.25 -0.08
CA GLY A 83 -10.28 25.90 1.13
C GLY A 83 -10.86 24.93 2.17
N GLN A 84 -10.60 23.62 2.06
CA GLN A 84 -11.05 22.66 3.08
C GLN A 84 -10.36 22.94 4.42
N ARG A 85 -11.15 22.92 5.50
CA ARG A 85 -10.59 23.07 6.85
C ARG A 85 -9.77 21.84 7.21
N ARG A 86 -8.67 22.04 7.91
CA ARG A 86 -7.78 20.97 8.37
C ARG A 86 -8.51 19.84 9.12
N GLN A 87 -9.52 20.18 9.92
CA GLN A 87 -10.36 19.21 10.64
C GLN A 87 -11.11 18.25 9.70
N GLN A 88 -11.57 18.73 8.53
CA GLN A 88 -12.27 17.90 7.55
C GLN A 88 -11.30 16.89 6.91
N ILE A 89 -10.06 17.31 6.66
CA ILE A 89 -8.99 16.45 6.14
C ILE A 89 -8.64 15.37 7.17
N VAL A 90 -8.46 15.76 8.44
CA VAL A 90 -8.16 14.83 9.54
C VAL A 90 -9.30 13.83 9.74
N GLY A 91 -10.55 14.28 9.73
CA GLY A 91 -11.71 13.38 9.79
C GLY A 91 -11.72 12.35 8.66
N HIS A 92 -11.32 12.75 7.44
CA HIS A 92 -11.18 11.83 6.31
C HIS A 92 -10.06 10.81 6.51
N ILE A 93 -8.90 11.23 7.03
CA ILE A 93 -7.77 10.35 7.35
C ILE A 93 -8.19 9.31 8.38
N VAL A 94 -8.79 9.75 9.50
CA VAL A 94 -9.23 8.87 10.59
C VAL A 94 -10.30 7.90 10.10
N LYS A 95 -11.30 8.37 9.33
CA LYS A 95 -12.31 7.49 8.73
C LYS A 95 -11.67 6.41 7.87
N ARG A 96 -10.72 6.76 7.00
CA ARG A 96 -10.02 5.79 6.14
C ARG A 96 -9.22 4.79 6.97
N MET A 97 -8.48 5.25 7.98
CA MET A 97 -7.73 4.38 8.90
C MET A 97 -8.66 3.36 9.58
N VAL A 98 -9.75 3.83 10.19
CA VAL A 98 -10.72 2.97 10.88
C VAL A 98 -11.36 1.97 9.91
N VAL A 99 -11.78 2.40 8.72
CA VAL A 99 -12.38 1.50 7.72
C VAL A 99 -11.40 0.40 7.32
N LEU A 100 -10.13 0.72 7.03
CA LEU A 100 -9.13 -0.27 6.63
C LEU A 100 -8.79 -1.25 7.75
N VAL A 101 -8.74 -0.76 8.99
CA VAL A 101 -8.52 -1.60 10.18
C VAL A 101 -9.69 -2.55 10.39
N LEU A 102 -10.93 -2.06 10.34
CA LEU A 102 -12.13 -2.88 10.50
C LEU A 102 -12.25 -3.91 9.38
N LEU A 103 -12.04 -3.52 8.12
CA LEU A 103 -12.02 -4.47 7.00
C LEU A 103 -10.92 -5.52 7.17
N GLY A 104 -9.75 -5.12 7.67
CA GLY A 104 -8.66 -6.04 7.96
C GLY A 104 -9.01 -7.07 9.04
N MET A 105 -9.68 -6.63 10.11
CA MET A 105 -10.17 -7.49 11.19
C MET A 105 -11.23 -8.47 10.66
N LEU A 106 -12.22 -7.96 9.91
CA LEU A 106 -13.27 -8.79 9.31
C LEU A 106 -12.67 -9.87 8.40
N TYR A 107 -11.70 -9.50 7.57
CA TYR A 107 -11.01 -10.44 6.68
C TYR A 107 -10.23 -11.54 7.43
N ASN A 108 -9.70 -11.25 8.62
CA ASN A 108 -8.95 -12.24 9.43
C ASN A 108 -9.82 -13.03 10.42
N GLY A 109 -11.12 -13.15 10.15
CA GLY A 109 -11.99 -13.99 10.97
C GLY A 109 -12.34 -13.36 12.32
N PHE A 110 -12.44 -12.04 12.43
CA PHE A 110 -12.98 -11.40 13.64
C PHE A 110 -14.34 -11.98 14.06
N LEU A 111 -15.15 -12.46 13.10
CA LEU A 111 -16.44 -13.10 13.35
C LEU A 111 -16.36 -14.62 13.60
N SER A 112 -15.21 -15.28 13.38
CA SER A 112 -15.10 -16.73 13.60
C SER A 112 -14.90 -17.10 15.07
N PHE A 113 -14.61 -16.14 15.96
CA PHE A 113 -14.41 -16.33 17.41
C PHE A 113 -13.40 -17.43 17.78
N GLU A 114 -12.57 -17.89 16.84
CA GLU A 114 -11.57 -18.93 17.05
C GLU A 114 -10.30 -18.30 17.66
N TRP A 115 -9.86 -18.84 18.80
CA TRP A 115 -8.64 -18.40 19.48
C TRP A 115 -7.46 -19.31 19.13
N PRO A 116 -6.27 -18.76 18.80
CA PRO A 116 -5.91 -17.34 18.80
C PRO A 116 -6.25 -16.65 17.47
N ALA A 117 -7.13 -15.66 17.51
CA ALA A 117 -7.51 -14.90 16.32
C ALA A 117 -6.34 -14.02 15.85
N ARG A 118 -5.99 -14.15 14.56
CA ARG A 118 -4.92 -13.38 13.91
C ARG A 118 -5.42 -12.01 13.49
N TYR A 119 -5.71 -11.13 14.44
CA TYR A 119 -6.31 -9.82 14.16
C TYR A 119 -5.45 -8.87 13.29
N ALA A 120 -4.13 -9.12 13.19
CA ALA A 120 -3.17 -8.22 12.54
C ALA A 120 -3.09 -8.43 11.01
N SER A 121 -4.15 -8.04 10.30
CA SER A 121 -4.21 -7.98 8.83
C SER A 121 -3.18 -7.05 8.20
N VAL A 122 -2.65 -7.41 7.03
CA VAL A 122 -1.85 -6.49 6.18
C VAL A 122 -2.64 -5.21 5.88
N LEU A 123 -3.93 -5.34 5.57
CA LEU A 123 -4.80 -4.19 5.28
C LEU A 123 -4.92 -3.24 6.47
N GLY A 124 -5.07 -3.80 7.68
CA GLY A 124 -5.15 -3.02 8.91
C GLY A 124 -3.83 -2.32 9.25
N ARG A 125 -2.70 -3.02 9.08
CA ARG A 125 -1.36 -2.45 9.27
C ARG A 125 -1.12 -1.26 8.33
N ILE A 126 -1.49 -1.40 7.05
CA ILE A 126 -1.39 -0.31 6.06
C ILE A 126 -2.30 0.86 6.46
N GLY A 127 -3.52 0.57 6.95
CA GLY A 127 -4.44 1.59 7.46
C GLY A 127 -3.86 2.42 8.59
N ILE A 128 -3.26 1.76 9.60
CA ILE A 128 -2.63 2.41 10.75
C ILE A 128 -1.40 3.19 10.32
N ALA A 129 -0.49 2.57 9.57
CA ALA A 129 0.74 3.21 9.11
C ALA A 129 0.44 4.46 8.27
N TYR A 130 -0.51 4.37 7.33
CA TYR A 130 -0.99 5.51 6.57
C TYR A 130 -1.60 6.59 7.47
N GLY A 131 -2.48 6.21 8.40
CA GLY A 131 -3.16 7.15 9.29
C GLY A 131 -2.18 7.97 10.13
N LEU A 132 -1.22 7.29 10.77
CA LEU A 132 -0.17 7.93 11.56
C LEU A 132 0.73 8.82 10.71
N ALA A 133 1.20 8.32 9.56
CA ALA A 133 2.05 9.10 8.65
C ALA A 133 1.32 10.34 8.10
N ALA A 134 0.03 10.21 7.75
CA ALA A 134 -0.78 11.31 7.26
C ALA A 134 -1.07 12.36 8.34
N LEU A 135 -1.36 11.94 9.57
CA LEU A 135 -1.49 12.85 10.71
C LEU A 135 -0.18 13.58 10.99
N MET A 136 0.95 12.85 10.98
CA MET A 136 2.28 13.44 11.13
C MET A 136 2.56 14.48 10.04
N ALA A 137 2.21 14.18 8.79
CA ALA A 137 2.36 15.11 7.67
C ALA A 137 1.48 16.35 7.78
N VAL A 138 0.32 16.24 8.44
CA VAL A 138 -0.58 17.38 8.70
C VAL A 138 -0.09 18.23 9.86
N TYR A 139 0.40 17.62 10.94
CA TYR A 139 0.70 18.31 12.21
C TYR A 139 2.14 18.74 12.41
N TRP A 140 3.11 17.99 11.88
CA TRP A 140 4.51 18.19 12.20
C TRP A 140 5.28 18.86 11.05
N PRO A 141 6.28 19.71 11.36
CA PRO A 141 7.18 20.25 10.36
C PRO A 141 8.06 19.15 9.75
N LYS A 142 8.55 19.39 8.53
CA LYS A 142 9.35 18.43 7.76
C LYS A 142 10.58 17.90 8.51
N ASN A 143 11.21 18.73 9.34
CA ASN A 143 12.39 18.33 10.12
C ASN A 143 12.09 17.16 11.08
N ILE A 144 10.93 17.19 11.75
CA ILE A 144 10.52 16.10 12.64
C ILE A 144 10.15 14.86 11.82
N GLN A 145 9.52 15.02 10.64
CA GLN A 145 9.19 13.90 9.76
C GLN A 145 10.46 13.15 9.31
N TYR A 146 11.51 13.88 8.91
CA TYR A 146 12.80 13.27 8.54
C TYR A 146 13.51 12.62 9.73
N ALA A 147 13.46 13.25 10.90
CA ALA A 147 14.02 12.66 12.12
C ALA A 147 13.33 11.33 12.46
N VAL A 148 11.99 11.29 12.46
CA VAL A 148 11.20 10.07 12.71
C VAL A 148 11.51 8.98 11.68
N PHE A 149 11.56 9.35 10.40
CA PHE A 149 11.91 8.41 9.33
C PHE A 149 13.30 7.80 9.57
N GLY A 150 14.31 8.64 9.85
CA GLY A 150 15.66 8.18 10.17
C GLY A 150 15.70 7.30 11.42
N SER A 151 14.99 7.68 12.48
CA SER A 151 14.89 6.90 13.71
C SER A 151 14.26 5.53 13.48
N ILE A 152 13.20 5.42 12.68
CA ILE A 152 12.56 4.13 12.36
C ILE A 152 13.55 3.21 11.65
N LEU A 153 14.31 3.73 10.68
CA LEU A 153 15.31 2.94 9.96
C LEU A 153 16.46 2.49 10.86
N LEU A 154 16.98 3.38 11.70
CA LEU A 154 18.06 3.07 12.63
C LEU A 154 17.62 2.06 13.71
N LEU A 155 16.42 2.21 14.25
CA LEU A 155 15.86 1.28 15.22
C LEU A 155 15.62 -0.09 14.59
N TYR A 156 15.13 -0.15 13.35
CA TYR A 156 14.98 -1.41 12.63
C TYR A 156 16.32 -2.10 12.37
N TRP A 157 17.35 -1.33 12.01
CA TRP A 157 18.70 -1.87 11.79
C TRP A 157 19.38 -2.37 13.08
N ALA A 158 19.05 -1.77 14.23
CA ALA A 158 19.65 -2.11 15.52
C ALA A 158 19.04 -3.36 16.19
N VAL A 159 17.91 -3.87 15.68
CA VAL A 159 17.23 -5.09 16.16
C VAL A 159 17.63 -6.28 15.31
#